data_AF-A0A7S0X6Y7-F1
#
_entry.id   AF-A0A7S0X6Y7-F1
#
_cell.length_a   1.000
_cell.length_b   1.000
_cell.length_c   1.000
_cell.angle_alpha   90.00
_cell.angle_beta   90.00
_cell.angle_gamma   90.00
#
_symmetry.space_group_name_H-M   'P 1'
#
loop_
_entity.id
_entity.type
_entity.pdbx_description
1 polymer ?
#
loop_
_entity_poly.entity_id
_entity_poly.type
_entity_poly.pdbx_seq_one_letter_code
_entity_poly.pdbx_strand_id
1 'polypeptide(L)'
;TLGEEHLDFASTLSNIASVYNDQGRYEEALEAYRRALEVKRKALGEEHPEFAISLYNIAGVYRRQERNEEALEAYGRVLAVRRKALGEEHPSFATTLNNMAGVYDDQGRHEEALEMYRRVLAVRR
;
A
#
# COMPACT_ATOMS: atom_id res chain seq x y z
N THR A 1 -20.12 -22.24 3.28
CA THR A 1 -18.93 -21.74 2.56
C THR A 1 -19.04 -20.24 2.48
N LEU A 2 -17.97 -19.51 2.76
CA LEU A 2 -18.02 -18.04 2.87
C LEU A 2 -18.08 -17.33 1.50
N GLY A 3 -17.75 -18.02 0.40
CA GLY A 3 -17.86 -17.49 -0.96
C GLY A 3 -16.72 -16.57 -1.37
N GLU A 4 -16.64 -16.22 -2.66
CA GLU A 4 -15.60 -15.37 -3.24
C GLU A 4 -15.73 -13.88 -2.83
N GLU A 5 -16.83 -13.51 -2.19
CA GLU A 5 -17.08 -12.15 -1.71
C GLU A 5 -16.68 -11.94 -0.24
N HIS A 6 -16.15 -12.99 0.42
CA HIS A 6 -15.77 -12.91 1.83
C HIS A 6 -14.37 -12.30 2.05
N LEU A 7 -14.18 -11.62 3.19
CA LEU A 7 -12.89 -11.01 3.55
C LEU A 7 -11.76 -12.04 3.73
N ASP A 8 -12.07 -13.27 4.14
CA ASP A 8 -11.09 -14.37 4.21
C ASP A 8 -10.57 -14.77 2.82
N PHE A 9 -11.43 -14.69 1.80
CA PHE A 9 -11.03 -14.92 0.42
C PHE A 9 -10.09 -13.82 -0.06
N ALA A 10 -10.41 -12.55 0.23
CA ALA A 10 -9.53 -11.41 -0.06
C ALA A 10 -8.17 -11.50 0.67
N SER A 11 -8.17 -12.00 1.90
CA SER A 11 -6.95 -12.23 2.69
C SER A 11 -6.07 -13.31 2.06
N THR A 12 -6.69 -14.40 1.62
CA THR A 12 -5.99 -15.48 0.90
C THR A 12 -5.39 -14.98 -0.42
N LEU A 13 -6.14 -14.21 -1.20
CA LEU A 13 -5.63 -13.57 -2.43
C LEU A 13 -4.45 -12.65 -2.15
N SER A 14 -4.51 -11.86 -1.07
CA SER A 14 -3.41 -10.97 -0.67
C SER A 14 -2.13 -11.74 -0.32
N ASN A 15 -2.27 -12.91 0.31
CA ASN A 15 -1.13 -13.79 0.62
C ASN A 15 -0.53 -14.40 -0.65
N ILE A 16 -1.37 -14.88 -1.57
CA ILE A 16 -0.93 -15.40 -2.88
C ILE A 16 -0.18 -14.31 -3.64
N ALA A 17 -0.72 -13.10 -3.68
CA ALA A 17 -0.10 -11.95 -4.32
C ALA A 17 1.28 -11.61 -3.72
N SER A 18 1.42 -11.70 -2.38
CA SER A 18 2.71 -11.51 -1.71
C SER A 18 3.75 -12.53 -2.17
N VAL A 19 3.35 -13.81 -2.29
CA VAL A 19 4.24 -14.87 -2.77
C VAL A 19 4.67 -14.62 -4.21
N TYR A 20 3.76 -14.19 -5.09
CA TYR A 20 4.12 -13.81 -6.46
C TYR A 20 5.07 -12.60 -6.50
N ASN A 21 4.82 -11.58 -5.69
CA ASN A 21 5.68 -10.39 -5.61
C ASN A 21 7.11 -10.75 -5.15
N ASP A 22 7.26 -11.66 -4.20
CA ASP A 22 8.57 -12.11 -3.74
C ASP A 22 9.30 -13.00 -4.76
N GLN A 23 8.56 -13.61 -5.69
CA GLN A 23 9.13 -14.33 -6.85
C GLN A 23 9.45 -13.41 -8.03
N GLY A 24 9.20 -12.11 -7.94
CA GLY A 24 9.33 -11.18 -9.09
C GLY A 24 8.21 -11.32 -10.13
N ARG A 25 7.16 -12.07 -9.82
CA ARG A 25 5.98 -12.29 -10.66
C ARG A 25 4.97 -11.18 -10.45
N TYR A 26 5.36 -9.97 -10.86
CA TYR A 26 4.69 -8.74 -10.47
C TYR A 26 3.29 -8.58 -11.06
N GLU A 27 3.06 -9.02 -12.30
CA GLU A 27 1.72 -8.89 -12.90
C GLU A 27 0.72 -9.85 -12.26
N GLU A 28 1.12 -11.07 -11.92
CA GLU A 28 0.26 -11.99 -11.17
C GLU A 28 0.00 -11.49 -9.74
N ALA A 29 1.00 -10.84 -9.11
CA ALA A 29 0.81 -10.18 -7.82
C ALA A 29 -0.21 -9.03 -7.91
N LEU A 30 -0.08 -8.16 -8.91
CA LEU A 30 -1.00 -7.05 -9.14
C LEU A 30 -2.43 -7.54 -9.41
N GLU A 31 -2.60 -8.58 -10.22
CA GLU A 31 -3.91 -9.17 -10.48
C GLU A 31 -4.56 -9.68 -9.19
N ALA A 32 -3.82 -10.47 -8.41
CA ALA A 32 -4.32 -11.03 -7.16
C ALA A 32 -4.63 -9.95 -6.11
N TYR A 33 -3.77 -8.92 -5.95
CA TYR A 33 -4.06 -7.80 -5.06
C TYR A 33 -5.26 -6.96 -5.52
N ARG A 34 -5.44 -6.73 -6.83
CA ARG A 34 -6.61 -5.99 -7.36
C ARG A 34 -7.92 -6.75 -7.11
N ARG A 35 -7.91 -8.09 -7.25
CA ARG A 35 -9.07 -8.92 -6.88
C ARG A 35 -9.38 -8.83 -5.39
N ALA A 36 -8.36 -8.89 -4.53
CA ALA A 36 -8.55 -8.71 -3.09
C ALA A 36 -9.09 -7.30 -2.75
N LEU A 37 -8.56 -6.27 -3.40
CA LEU A 37 -8.98 -4.87 -3.24
C LEU A 37 -10.45 -4.71 -3.61
N GLU A 38 -10.91 -5.34 -4.69
CA GLU A 38 -12.31 -5.26 -5.13
C GLU A 38 -13.28 -5.89 -4.13
N VAL A 39 -12.93 -7.06 -3.57
CA VAL A 39 -13.73 -7.70 -2.52
C VAL A 39 -13.81 -6.79 -1.29
N LYS A 40 -12.68 -6.24 -0.85
CA LYS A 40 -12.65 -5.30 0.30
C LYS A 40 -13.42 -4.01 0.01
N ARG A 41 -13.36 -3.49 -1.22
CA ARG A 41 -14.13 -2.31 -1.64
C ARG A 41 -15.63 -2.54 -1.47
N LYS A 42 -16.14 -3.66 -1.97
CA LYS A 42 -17.56 -4.00 -1.87
C LYS A 42 -18.00 -4.25 -0.42
N ALA A 43 -17.18 -4.93 0.36
CA ALA A 43 -17.53 -5.33 1.73
C ALA A 43 -17.38 -4.21 2.76
N LEU A 44 -16.40 -3.30 2.59
CA LEU A 44 -15.98 -2.35 3.62
C LEU A 44 -15.98 -0.88 3.15
N GLY A 45 -15.96 -0.63 1.85
CA GLY A 45 -15.77 0.71 1.28
C GLY A 45 -14.29 1.15 1.17
N GLU A 46 -14.05 2.21 0.40
CA GLU A 46 -12.69 2.68 0.08
C GLU A 46 -12.01 3.44 1.24
N GLU A 47 -12.78 3.87 2.23
CA GLU A 47 -12.24 4.58 3.41
C GLU A 47 -11.79 3.64 4.53
N HIS A 48 -11.98 2.33 4.37
CA HIS A 48 -11.65 1.36 5.39
C HIS A 48 -10.12 1.05 5.42
N PRO A 49 -9.47 0.96 6.59
CA PRO A 49 -8.05 0.63 6.70
C PRO A 49 -7.63 -0.65 5.95
N GLU A 50 -8.46 -1.70 5.97
CA GLU A 50 -8.23 -2.94 5.23
C GLU A 50 -8.18 -2.77 3.70
N PHE A 51 -9.01 -1.87 3.15
CA PHE A 51 -8.93 -1.50 1.73
C PHE A 51 -7.57 -0.84 1.43
N ALA A 52 -7.14 0.07 2.31
CA ALA A 52 -5.85 0.74 2.18
C ALA A 52 -4.64 -0.22 2.29
N ILE A 53 -4.75 -1.34 3.01
CA ILE A 53 -3.67 -2.35 3.05
C ILE A 53 -3.44 -2.99 1.68
N SER A 54 -4.50 -3.39 0.97
CA SER A 54 -4.36 -3.98 -0.37
C SER A 54 -3.79 -2.96 -1.37
N LEU A 55 -4.21 -1.68 -1.28
CA LEU A 55 -3.66 -0.61 -2.11
C LEU A 55 -2.18 -0.31 -1.78
N TYR A 56 -1.81 -0.37 -0.50
CA TYR A 56 -0.42 -0.23 -0.05
C TYR A 56 0.48 -1.32 -0.62
N ASN A 57 -0.01 -2.57 -0.70
CA ASN A 57 0.75 -3.66 -1.30
C ASN A 57 0.91 -3.47 -2.82
N ILE A 58 -0.15 -3.04 -3.53
CA ILE A 58 -0.07 -2.69 -4.96
C ILE A 58 1.00 -1.62 -5.21
N ALA A 59 1.04 -0.57 -4.37
CA ALA A 59 2.07 0.47 -4.46
C ALA A 59 3.49 -0.10 -4.29
N GLY A 60 3.66 -1.06 -3.38
CA GLY A 60 4.93 -1.76 -3.19
C GLY A 60 5.36 -2.58 -4.41
N VAL A 61 4.41 -3.22 -5.10
CA VAL A 61 4.71 -3.94 -6.36
C VAL A 61 5.14 -2.96 -7.46
N TYR A 62 4.42 -1.83 -7.61
CA TYR A 62 4.82 -0.79 -8.57
C TYR A 62 6.23 -0.26 -8.29
N ARG A 63 6.57 0.01 -7.02
CA ARG A 63 7.93 0.43 -6.64
C ARG A 63 8.98 -0.61 -7.06
N ARG A 64 8.74 -1.91 -6.83
CA ARG A 64 9.66 -2.99 -7.26
C ARG A 64 9.81 -3.12 -8.78
N GLN A 65 8.86 -2.61 -9.54
CA GLN A 65 8.91 -2.51 -11.01
C GLN A 65 9.48 -1.16 -11.50
N GLU A 66 10.01 -0.31 -10.61
CA GLU A 66 10.46 1.06 -10.93
C GLU A 66 9.35 1.97 -11.51
N ARG A 67 8.09 1.60 -11.28
CA ARG A 67 6.89 2.34 -11.67
C ARG A 67 6.57 3.40 -10.62
N ASN A 68 7.46 4.38 -10.51
CA ASN A 68 7.51 5.31 -9.39
C ASN A 68 6.28 6.22 -9.29
N GLU A 69 5.76 6.73 -10.41
CA GLU A 69 4.57 7.59 -10.43
C GLU A 69 3.33 6.84 -9.92
N GLU A 70 3.16 5.59 -10.36
CA GLU A 70 2.03 4.74 -9.98
C GLU A 70 2.14 4.31 -8.51
N ALA A 71 3.35 4.06 -8.02
CA ALA A 71 3.61 3.81 -6.61
C ALA A 71 3.26 5.04 -5.74
N LEU A 72 3.69 6.25 -6.14
CA LEU A 72 3.40 7.48 -5.41
C LEU A 72 1.90 7.80 -5.39
N GLU A 73 1.19 7.61 -6.51
CA GLU A 73 -0.27 7.79 -6.56
C GLU A 73 -0.98 6.83 -5.59
N ALA A 74 -0.63 5.54 -5.66
CA ALA A 74 -1.23 4.52 -4.80
C ALA A 74 -0.91 4.76 -3.31
N TYR A 75 0.34 5.09 -2.97
CA TYR A 75 0.70 5.46 -1.59
C TYR A 75 -0.01 6.73 -1.13
N GLY A 76 -0.17 7.74 -1.99
CA GLY A 76 -0.92 8.96 -1.67
C GLY A 76 -2.37 8.68 -1.29
N ARG A 77 -3.05 7.78 -2.01
CA ARG A 77 -4.40 7.32 -1.67
C ARG A 77 -4.42 6.57 -0.33
N VAL A 78 -3.46 5.68 -0.08
CA VAL A 78 -3.32 4.98 1.22
C VAL A 78 -3.13 5.99 2.36
N LEU A 79 -2.30 7.02 2.14
CA LEU A 79 -2.01 8.04 3.12
C LEU A 79 -3.27 8.84 3.49
N ALA A 80 -4.10 9.18 2.50
CA ALA A 80 -5.38 9.86 2.73
C ALA A 80 -6.35 9.02 3.57
N VAL A 81 -6.47 7.71 3.27
CA VAL A 81 -7.32 6.79 4.05
C VAL A 81 -6.80 6.64 5.48
N ARG A 82 -5.50 6.39 5.64
CA ARG A 82 -4.89 6.23 6.98
C ARG A 82 -4.97 7.50 7.81
N ARG A 83 -4.81 8.67 7.21
CA ARG A 83 -5.03 9.97 7.88
C ARG A 83 -6.45 10.05 8.44
N LYS A 84 -7.45 9.77 7.59
CA LYS A 84 -8.87 9.89 7.98
C LYS A 84 -9.26 8.87 9.06
N ALA A 85 -8.83 7.62 8.89
CA ALA A 85 -9.27 6.53 9.75
C ALA A 85 -8.46 6.39 11.05
N LEU A 86 -7.18 6.74 11.04
CA LEU A 86 -6.24 6.44 12.14
C LEU A 86 -5.53 7.70 12.69
N GLY A 87 -5.52 8.80 11.96
CA GLY A 87 -4.75 10.01 12.29
C GLY A 87 -3.30 9.99 11.76
N GLU A 88 -2.65 11.16 11.77
CA GLU A 88 -1.26 11.30 11.27
C GLU A 88 -0.21 10.74 12.24
N GLU A 89 -0.54 10.64 13.53
CA GLU A 89 0.37 10.09 14.56
C GLU A 89 0.40 8.54 14.57
N HIS A 90 -0.42 7.88 13.74
CA HIS A 90 -0.51 6.43 13.76
C HIS A 90 0.70 5.78 13.04
N PRO A 91 1.28 4.68 13.56
CA PRO A 91 2.41 4.00 12.94
C PRO A 91 2.21 3.62 11.46
N SER A 92 0.99 3.20 11.09
CA SER A 92 0.65 2.91 9.69
C SER A 92 0.74 4.13 8.76
N PHE A 93 0.46 5.33 9.25
CA PHE A 93 0.63 6.57 8.49
C PHE A 93 2.12 6.83 8.23
N ALA A 94 2.96 6.73 9.28
CA ALA A 94 4.41 6.83 9.17
C ALA A 94 5.00 5.76 8.23
N THR A 95 4.48 4.53 8.25
CA THR A 95 4.92 3.47 7.33
C THR A 95 4.62 3.82 5.87
N THR A 96 3.48 4.44 5.54
CA THR A 96 3.22 4.91 4.17
C THR A 96 4.20 6.00 3.76
N LEU A 97 4.41 7.01 4.61
CA LEU A 97 5.37 8.09 4.35
C LEU A 97 6.79 7.56 4.13
N ASN A 98 7.23 6.59 4.93
CA ASN A 98 8.53 5.96 4.79
C ASN A 98 8.70 5.28 3.43
N ASN A 99 7.65 4.66 2.88
CA ASN A 99 7.74 4.04 1.57
C ASN A 99 7.69 5.07 0.44
N MET A 100 6.91 6.15 0.58
CA MET A 100 6.96 7.28 -0.37
C MET A 100 8.35 7.92 -0.41
N ALA A 101 9.00 8.08 0.75
CA ALA A 101 10.38 8.54 0.83
C ALA A 101 11.34 7.62 0.08
N GLY A 102 11.16 6.29 0.21
CA GLY A 102 11.90 5.30 -0.55
C GLY A 102 11.70 5.44 -2.06
N VAL A 103 10.47 5.70 -2.53
CA VAL A 103 10.21 5.94 -3.96
C VAL A 103 10.92 7.19 -4.46
N TYR A 104 10.92 8.29 -3.69
CA TYR A 104 11.69 9.49 -4.07
C TYR A 104 13.19 9.22 -4.10
N ASP A 105 13.72 8.47 -3.14
CA ASP A 105 15.14 8.10 -3.13
C ASP A 105 15.54 7.25 -4.35
N ASP A 106 14.70 6.27 -4.72
CA ASP A 106 14.87 5.45 -5.93
C ASP A 106 14.88 6.31 -7.22
N GLN A 107 14.23 7.48 -7.21
CA GLN A 107 14.24 8.48 -8.30
C GLN A 107 15.41 9.49 -8.23
N GLY A 108 16.30 9.40 -7.25
CA GLY A 108 17.35 10.40 -7.00
C GLY A 108 16.85 11.71 -6.39
N ARG A 109 15.58 11.76 -5.95
CA ARG A 109 14.93 12.92 -5.33
C ARG A 109 15.21 12.95 -3.83
N HIS A 110 16.49 13.08 -3.51
CA HIS A 110 16.98 12.89 -2.14
C HIS A 110 16.48 13.95 -1.15
N GLU A 111 16.24 15.19 -1.61
CA GLU A 111 15.72 16.26 -0.74
C GLU A 111 14.30 15.94 -0.26
N GLU A 112 13.41 15.53 -1.17
CA GLU A 112 12.06 15.10 -0.81
C GLU A 112 12.04 13.84 0.06
N ALA A 113 12.93 12.88 -0.24
CA ALA A 113 13.08 11.68 0.58
C ALA A 113 13.50 12.03 2.02
N LEU A 114 14.51 12.90 2.20
CA LEU A 114 14.99 13.34 3.51
C LEU A 114 13.93 14.11 4.29
N GLU A 115 13.16 14.97 3.63
CA GLU A 115 12.03 15.67 4.27
C GLU A 115 10.98 14.67 4.79
N MET A 116 10.59 13.71 3.96
CA MET A 116 9.64 12.66 4.33
C MET A 116 10.17 11.80 5.48
N TYR A 117 11.44 11.37 5.45
CA TYR A 117 12.04 10.59 6.55
C TYR A 117 12.09 11.36 7.88
N ARG A 118 12.34 12.68 7.86
CA ARG A 118 12.26 13.51 9.08
C ARG A 118 10.85 13.54 9.65
N ARG A 119 9.83 13.64 8.80
CA ARG A 119 8.42 13.57 9.24
C ARG A 119 8.09 12.20 9.84
N VAL A 120 8.59 11.12 9.25
CA VAL A 120 8.44 9.76 9.81
C VAL A 120 9.06 9.64 11.21
N LEU A 121 10.23 10.23 11.43
CA LEU A 121 10.87 10.24 12.76
C LEU A 121 10.06 11.03 13.79
N ALA A 122 9.40 12.12 13.38
CA ALA A 122 8.55 12.90 14.29
C ALA A 122 7.35 12.08 14.79
N VAL A 123 6.72 11.28 13.92
CA VAL A 123 5.57 10.43 14.27
C VAL A 123 5.97 9.22 15.13
N ARG A 124 7.20 8.71 14.97
CA ARG A 124 7.69 7.51 15.69
C ARG A 124 8.35 7.82 17.03
N ARG A 125 8.49 9.08 17.39
CA ARG A 125 9.10 9.53 18.66
C ARG A 125 8.12 9.40 19.81
#